data_AF-A0A485APA9-F1
#
_entry.id   AF-A0A485APA9-F1
#
_cell.length_a   1.000
_cell.length_b   1.000
_cell.length_c   1.000
_cell.angle_alpha   90.00
_cell.angle_beta   90.00
_cell.angle_gamma   90.00
#
_symmetry.space_group_name_H-M   'P 1'
#
loop_
_entity.id
_entity.type
_entity.pdbx_description
1 polymer ?
#
loop_
_entity_poly.entity_id
_entity_poly.type
_entity_poly.pdbx_seq_one_letter_code
_entity_poly.pdbx_strand_id
1 'polypeptide(L)'
;MPQVAIYHAPDINAFATGARRDASLVAVSTGLLQNMSRDEAEAVIAHEISHIANGDMVTMTLIQGVVNTFVIFISRVIAQIAAGFLGGKPG
;
A
#
# COMPACT_ATOMS: atom_id res chain seq x y z
N MET A 1 -2.64 -0.13 -19.87
CA MET A 1 -3.36 -1.24 -19.22
C MET A 1 -2.34 -1.98 -18.36
N PRO A 2 -2.69 -2.41 -17.13
CA PRO A 2 -1.79 -3.15 -16.27
C PRO A 2 -1.32 -4.45 -16.93
N GLN A 3 -0.10 -4.88 -16.60
CA GLN A 3 0.35 -6.23 -16.92
C GLN A 3 -0.46 -7.22 -16.08
N VAL A 4 -0.76 -8.38 -16.66
CA VAL A 4 -1.50 -9.45 -15.97
C VAL A 4 -0.57 -10.66 -15.85
N ALA A 5 -0.43 -11.19 -14.65
CA ALA A 5 0.35 -12.39 -14.37
C ALA A 5 -0.48 -13.41 -13.59
N ILE A 6 -0.15 -14.69 -13.80
CA ILE A 6 -0.71 -15.80 -13.03
C ILE A 6 0.42 -16.38 -12.18
N TYR A 7 0.15 -16.64 -10.91
CA TYR A 7 1.09 -17.29 -10.00
C TYR A 7 0.49 -18.55 -9.40
N HIS A 8 1.34 -19.53 -9.11
CA HIS A 8 0.92 -20.78 -8.49
C HIS A 8 0.75 -20.59 -6.98
N ALA A 9 -0.49 -20.67 -6.54
CA ALA A 9 -0.88 -20.77 -5.13
C ALA A 9 -2.27 -21.41 -5.04
N PRO A 10 -2.53 -22.24 -4.01
CA PRO A 10 -3.84 -22.84 -3.80
C PRO A 10 -4.89 -21.85 -3.27
N ASP A 11 -4.44 -20.73 -2.70
CA ASP A 11 -5.32 -19.71 -2.12
C ASP A 11 -6.12 -18.98 -3.20
N ILE A 12 -7.34 -18.55 -2.87
CA ILE A 12 -8.16 -17.70 -3.73
C ILE A 12 -7.74 -16.25 -3.51
N ASN A 13 -6.88 -15.72 -4.39
CA ASN A 13 -6.34 -14.37 -4.23
C ASN A 13 -6.01 -13.70 -5.57
N ALA A 14 -6.23 -12.40 -5.63
CA ALA A 14 -5.70 -11.50 -6.65
C ALA A 14 -5.20 -10.24 -5.95
N PHE A 15 -4.12 -9.65 -6.47
CA PHE A 15 -3.65 -8.36 -5.97
C PHE A 15 -3.10 -7.48 -7.08
N ALA A 16 -3.26 -6.19 -6.89
CA ALA A 16 -2.71 -5.14 -7.73
C ALA A 16 -1.47 -4.51 -7.07
N THR A 17 -0.45 -4.19 -7.87
CA THR A 17 0.69 -3.38 -7.42
C THR A 17 1.18 -2.47 -8.54
N GLY A 18 1.78 -1.34 -8.18
CA GLY A 18 2.38 -0.41 -9.14
C GLY A 18 2.12 1.04 -8.78
N ALA A 19 3.19 1.84 -8.83
CA ALA A 19 3.14 3.26 -8.47
C ALA A 19 2.47 4.13 -9.56
N ARG A 20 2.26 3.62 -10.77
CA ARG A 20 1.65 4.36 -11.87
C ARG A 20 0.83 3.42 -12.77
N ARG A 21 -0.25 3.92 -13.39
CA ARG A 21 -1.14 3.17 -14.29
C ARG A 21 -0.42 2.47 -15.46
N ASP A 22 0.70 3.04 -15.88
CA ASP A 22 1.57 2.57 -16.97
C ASP A 22 2.61 1.53 -16.51
N ALA A 23 2.82 1.39 -15.20
CA ALA A 23 3.75 0.44 -14.58
C ALA A 23 3.08 -0.37 -13.46
N SER A 24 1.84 -0.79 -13.69
CA SER A 24 1.05 -1.60 -12.74
C SER A 24 0.91 -3.05 -13.18
N LEU A 25 0.92 -3.96 -12.22
CA LEU A 25 0.76 -5.41 -12.35
C LEU A 25 -0.47 -5.86 -11.58
N VAL A 26 -1.28 -6.71 -12.19
CA VAL A 26 -2.31 -7.50 -11.51
C VAL A 26 -1.87 -8.95 -11.53
N ALA A 27 -1.73 -9.56 -10.35
CA ALA A 27 -1.34 -10.95 -10.19
C ALA A 27 -2.53 -11.76 -9.66
N VAL A 28 -2.81 -12.89 -10.30
CA VAL A 28 -3.95 -13.77 -9.98
C VAL A 28 -3.43 -15.16 -9.62
N SER A 29 -3.92 -15.74 -8.54
CA SER A 29 -3.52 -17.09 -8.13
C SER A 29 -4.22 -18.17 -8.98
N THR A 30 -3.59 -19.35 -9.09
CA THR A 30 -4.26 -20.53 -9.66
C THR A 30 -5.46 -20.98 -8.86
N GLY A 31 -5.43 -20.84 -7.53
CA GLY A 31 -6.56 -21.14 -6.66
C GLY A 31 -7.78 -20.28 -6.97
N LEU A 32 -7.59 -19.00 -7.29
CA LEU A 32 -8.69 -18.13 -7.73
C LEU A 32 -9.28 -18.62 -9.05
N LEU A 33 -8.44 -18.88 -10.05
CA LEU A 33 -8.88 -19.33 -11.37
C LEU A 33 -9.60 -20.69 -11.35
N GLN A 34 -9.28 -21.53 -10.37
CA GLN A 34 -9.87 -22.87 -10.23
C GLN A 34 -11.17 -22.88 -9.42
N ASN A 35 -11.34 -21.93 -8.49
CA ASN A 35 -12.45 -21.94 -7.54
C ASN A 35 -13.49 -20.83 -7.79
N MET A 36 -13.20 -19.85 -8.66
CA MET A 36 -14.16 -18.81 -9.05
C MET A 36 -14.65 -19.03 -10.49
N SER A 37 -15.91 -18.69 -10.73
CA SER A 37 -16.43 -18.55 -12.09
C SER A 37 -15.77 -17.37 -12.81
N ARG A 38 -15.89 -17.35 -14.15
CA ARG A 38 -15.34 -16.26 -14.98
C ARG A 38 -15.87 -14.89 -14.54
N ASP A 39 -17.16 -14.80 -14.25
CA ASP A 39 -17.82 -13.54 -13.89
C ASP A 39 -17.36 -13.04 -12.51
N GLU A 40 -17.18 -13.95 -11.54
CA GLU A 40 -16.64 -13.63 -10.22
C GLU A 40 -15.18 -13.17 -10.31
N ALA A 41 -14.36 -13.86 -11.08
CA ALA A 41 -12.96 -13.49 -11.28
C ALA A 41 -12.84 -12.13 -12.00
N GLU A 42 -13.68 -11.87 -13.00
CA GLU A 42 -13.74 -10.59 -13.70
C GLU A 42 -14.15 -9.46 -12.75
N ALA A 43 -15.14 -9.67 -11.89
CA ALA A 43 -15.55 -8.69 -10.89
C ALA A 43 -14.41 -8.32 -9.91
N VAL A 44 -13.67 -9.32 -9.42
CA VAL A 44 -12.51 -9.09 -8.54
C VAL A 44 -11.41 -8.33 -9.26
N ILE A 45 -11.05 -8.74 -10.48
CA ILE A 45 -9.99 -8.06 -11.24
C ILE A 45 -10.41 -6.63 -11.60
N ALA A 46 -11.67 -6.40 -11.98
CA ALA A 46 -12.19 -5.07 -12.26
C ALA A 46 -12.13 -4.15 -11.02
N HIS A 47 -12.46 -4.69 -9.85
CA HIS A 47 -12.33 -3.98 -8.57
C HIS A 47 -10.88 -3.54 -8.31
N GLU A 48 -9.91 -4.46 -8.44
CA GLU A 48 -8.49 -4.17 -8.26
C GLU A 48 -7.94 -3.16 -9.28
N ILE A 49 -8.37 -3.27 -10.55
CA ILE A 49 -8.01 -2.31 -11.60
C ILE A 49 -8.58 -0.93 -11.29
N SER A 50 -9.76 -0.83 -10.68
CA SER A 50 -10.36 0.45 -10.30
C SER A 50 -9.51 1.20 -9.27
N HIS A 51 -8.91 0.48 -8.31
CA HIS A 51 -7.99 1.07 -7.33
C HIS A 51 -6.69 1.57 -7.96
N ILE A 52 -6.11 0.81 -8.90
CA ILE A 52 -4.95 1.28 -9.70
C ILE A 52 -5.36 2.53 -10.51
N ALA A 53 -6.55 2.49 -11.11
CA ALA A 53 -7.05 3.55 -11.95
C ALA A 53 -7.22 4.85 -11.17
N ASN A 54 -7.79 4.77 -9.98
CA ASN A 54 -7.99 5.94 -9.12
C ASN A 54 -6.69 6.41 -8.44
N GLY A 55 -5.62 5.60 -8.49
CA GLY A 55 -4.32 5.96 -7.89
C GLY A 55 -4.35 5.89 -6.37
N ASP A 56 -5.21 5.03 -5.81
CA ASP A 56 -5.43 4.94 -4.37
C ASP A 56 -4.14 4.56 -3.62
N MET A 57 -3.35 3.63 -4.18
CA MET A 57 -2.05 3.23 -3.63
C MET A 57 -1.05 4.40 -3.53
N VAL A 58 -0.99 5.26 -4.55
CA VAL A 58 -0.07 6.42 -4.57
C VAL A 58 -0.51 7.44 -3.53
N THR A 59 -1.81 7.74 -3.51
CA THR A 59 -2.38 8.72 -2.58
C THR A 59 -2.18 8.27 -1.14
N MET A 60 -2.45 7.01 -0.84
CA MET A 60 -2.25 6.43 0.49
C MET A 60 -0.77 6.46 0.89
N THR A 61 0.13 6.11 -0.02
CA THR A 61 1.59 6.14 0.24
C THR A 61 2.08 7.56 0.53
N LEU A 62 1.63 8.55 -0.25
CA LEU A 62 2.00 9.96 -0.06
C LEU A 62 1.48 10.50 1.27
N ILE A 63 0.21 10.26 1.60
CA ILE A 63 -0.39 10.67 2.87
C ILE A 63 0.39 10.04 4.04
N GLN A 64 0.66 8.74 3.99
CA GLN A 64 1.42 8.04 5.02
C GLN A 64 2.83 8.64 5.19
N GLY A 65 3.51 8.93 4.08
CA GLY A 65 4.83 9.57 4.10
C GLY A 65 4.82 10.95 4.75
N VAL A 66 3.82 11.77 4.43
CA VAL A 66 3.62 13.10 5.03
C VAL A 66 3.35 12.97 6.52
N VAL A 67 2.38 12.14 6.92
CA VAL A 67 2.03 11.92 8.35
C VAL A 67 3.25 11.45 9.14
N ASN A 68 3.97 10.44 8.65
CA ASN A 68 5.16 9.92 9.32
C ASN A 68 6.25 11.00 9.48
N THR A 69 6.45 11.84 8.46
CA THR A 69 7.41 12.94 8.50
C THR A 69 7.08 13.92 9.62
N PHE A 70 5.82 14.34 9.72
CA PHE A 70 5.37 15.26 10.78
C PHE A 70 5.44 14.65 12.17
N VAL A 71 5.04 13.37 12.32
CA VAL A 71 5.17 12.65 13.59
C VAL A 71 6.61 12.64 14.05
N ILE A 72 7.55 12.20 13.20
CA ILE A 72 8.97 12.14 13.54
C ILE A 72 9.52 13.53 13.86
N PHE A 73 9.15 14.55 13.08
CA PHE A 73 9.59 15.93 13.31
C PHE A 73 9.14 16.44 14.69
N ILE A 74 7.84 16.33 14.98
CA ILE A 74 7.26 16.79 16.26
C ILE A 74 7.86 16.00 17.43
N SER A 75 7.98 14.68 17.31
CA SER A 75 8.63 13.85 18.33
C SER A 75 10.07 14.28 18.60
N ARG A 76 10.84 14.63 17.56
CA ARG A 76 12.21 15.15 17.72
C ARG A 76 12.25 16.50 18.41
N VAL A 77 11.38 17.43 18.04
CA VAL A 77 11.28 18.75 18.70
C VAL A 77 10.96 18.59 20.18
N ILE A 78 9.95 17.78 20.51
CA ILE A 78 9.56 17.50 21.91
C ILE A 78 10.72 16.84 22.67
N ALA A 79 11.39 15.85 22.06
CA ALA A 79 12.52 15.17 22.68
C ALA A 79 13.69 16.12 22.97
N GLN A 80 14.01 17.04 22.06
CA GLN A 80 15.07 18.04 22.27
C GLN A 80 14.72 19.01 23.41
N ILE A 81 13.47 19.48 23.45
CA ILE A 81 12.98 20.34 24.54
C ILE A 81 13.07 19.61 25.88
N ALA A 82 12.54 18.37 25.96
CA ALA A 82 12.58 17.56 27.16
C ALA A 82 14.01 17.25 27.62
N ALA A 83 14.91 16.94 26.69
CA ALA A 83 16.33 16.72 26.98
C ALA A 83 17.01 17.98 27.52
N GLY A 84 16.67 19.17 27.00
CA GLY A 84 17.13 20.45 27.54
C GLY A 84 16.68 20.70 28.98
N PHE A 85 15.43 20.37 29.31
CA PHE A 85 14.92 20.47 30.68
C PHE A 85 15.54 19.44 31.65
N LEU A 86 15.81 18.22 31.18
CA LEU A 86 16.42 17.15 31.98
C LEU A 86 17.94 17.34 32.16
N GLY A 87 18.63 17.92 31.17
CA GLY A 87 20.06 18.21 31.21
C GLY A 87 20.44 19.44 32.04
N GLY A 88 19.47 20.28 32.42
CA GLY A 88 19.67 21.49 33.21
C GLY A 88 19.62 21.31 34.73
N LYS A 89 19.64 20.07 35.26
CA LYS A 89 19.66 19.82 36.71
C LYS A 89 21.11 19.93 37.22
N PRO A 90 21.51 20.99 37.96
CA PRO A 90 22.84 21.05 38.54
C PRO A 90 22.88 20.06 39.72
N GLY A 91 23.90 19.20 39.72
CA GLY A 91 24.34 18.47 40.92
C GLY A 91 25.14 19.39 41.81
#